data_AF-A0A2D9C9P4-F1
#
_entry.id   AF-A0A2D9C9P4-F1
#
_cell.length_a   1.000
_cell.length_b   1.000
_cell.length_c   1.000
_cell.angle_alpha   90.00
_cell.angle_beta   90.00
_cell.angle_gamma   90.00
#
_symmetry.space_group_name_H-M   'P 1'
#
loop_
_entity.id
_entity.type
_entity.pdbx_description
1 polymer ?
#
loop_
_entity_poly.entity_id
_entity_poly.type
_entity_poly.pdbx_seq_one_letter_code
_entity_poly.pdbx_strand_id
1 'polypeptide(L)' 'MSFISTLSLAELDVLRQIVRKVHLTYVPADFATDVECDKMIDTMAPETVDRMLRFGRQYCG' A
#
# COMPACT_ATOMS: atom_id res chain seq x y z
N MET A 1 7.88 -9.92 -12.63
CA MET A 1 6.87 -8.90 -12.98
C MET A 1 6.10 -8.65 -11.69
N SER A 2 6.38 -7.53 -11.03
CA SER A 2 5.76 -7.15 -9.76
C SER A 2 4.41 -6.49 -10.04
N PHE A 3 3.38 -6.81 -9.25
CA PHE A 3 2.02 -6.28 -9.46
C PHE A 3 1.98 -4.75 -9.30
N ILE A 4 2.87 -4.21 -8.47
CA ILE A 4 3.07 -2.77 -8.31
C ILE A 4 3.34 -2.04 -9.62
N SER A 5 4.01 -2.69 -10.58
CA SER A 5 4.36 -2.06 -11.86
C SER A 5 3.14 -1.75 -12.73
N THR A 6 1.97 -2.33 -12.43
CA THR A 6 0.72 -2.07 -13.16
C THR A 6 -0.15 -0.98 -12.54
N LEU A 7 0.24 -0.44 -11.39
CA LEU A 7 -0.50 0.58 -10.64
C LEU A 7 -0.02 1.99 -10.98
N SER A 8 -0.94 2.96 -10.96
CA SER A 8 -0.58 4.37 -11.09
C SER A 8 0.06 4.92 -9.80
N LEU A 9 0.81 6.02 -9.92
CA LEU A 9 1.45 6.67 -8.77
C LEU A 9 0.44 7.09 -7.69
N ALA A 10 -0.76 7.53 -8.09
CA ALA A 10 -1.82 7.91 -7.16
C ALA A 10 -2.36 6.70 -6.40
N GLU A 11 -2.49 5.55 -7.06
CA GLU A 11 -2.95 4.30 -6.44
C GLU A 11 -1.91 3.75 -5.47
N LEU A 12 -0.63 3.85 -5.83
CA LEU A 12 0.48 3.49 -4.95
C LEU A 12 0.49 4.36 -3.69
N ASP A 13 0.25 5.66 -3.80
CA ASP A 13 0.21 6.54 -2.63
C ASP A 13 -0.90 6.12 -1.63
N VAL A 14 -2.10 5.84 -2.14
CA VAL A 14 -3.22 5.34 -1.33
C VAL A 14 -2.85 4.02 -0.64
N LEU A 15 -2.26 3.08 -1.38
CA LEU A 15 -1.85 1.80 -0.81
C LEU A 15 -0.77 1.97 0.26
N ARG A 16 0.22 2.82 0.04
CA ARG A 16 1.26 3.13 1.04
C ARG A 16 0.65 3.71 2.29
N GLN A 17 -0.31 4.62 2.18
CA GLN A 17 -1.01 5.17 3.35
C GLN A 17 -1.76 4.08 4.14
N ILE A 18 -2.45 3.17 3.45
CA ILE A 18 -3.15 2.06 4.10
C ILE A 18 -2.15 1.12 4.78
N VAL A 19 -1.09 0.72 4.08
CA VAL A 19 -0.05 -0.16 4.62
C VAL A 19 0.64 0.47 5.82
N ARG A 20 0.93 1.76 5.78
CA ARG A 20 1.47 2.50 6.94
C ARG A 20 0.52 2.47 8.13
N LYS A 21 -0.77 2.72 7.89
CA LYS A 21 -1.80 2.79 8.94
C LYS A 21 -2.19 1.44 9.54
N VAL A 22 -2.12 0.36 8.76
CA VAL A 22 -2.64 -0.97 9.13
C VAL A 22 -1.51 -1.94 9.46
N HIS A 23 -0.47 -1.99 8.63
CA HIS A 23 0.60 -2.99 8.76
C HIS A 23 1.84 -2.45 9.46
N LEU A 24 2.12 -1.15 9.33
CA LEU A 24 3.27 -0.49 9.96
C LEU A 24 2.87 0.40 11.15
N THR A 25 1.66 0.22 11.70
CA THR A 25 1.14 1.02 12.83
C THR A 25 2.07 1.05 14.04
N TYR A 26 2.74 -0.07 14.30
CA TYR A 26 3.64 -0.24 15.44
C TYR A 26 5.12 -0.12 15.05
N VAL A 27 5.40 0.14 13.78
CA VAL A 27 6.75 0.31 13.27
C VAL A 27 7.13 1.78 13.39
N PRO A 28 8.32 2.12 13.90
CA PRO A 28 8.76 3.51 13.97
C PRO A 28 8.79 4.14 12.57
N ALA A 29 8.46 5.43 12.48
CA ALA A 29 8.36 6.14 11.20
C ALA A 29 9.66 6.09 10.37
N ASP A 30 10.81 6.01 11.04
CA ASP A 30 12.13 5.84 10.41
C ASP A 30 12.27 4.54 9.60
N PHE A 31 11.50 3.51 9.96
CA PHE A 31 11.49 2.21 9.27
C PHE A 31 10.28 2.07 8.34
N ALA A 32 9.22 2.87 8.52
CA ALA A 32 8.04 2.88 7.67
C ALA A 32 8.23 3.72 6.39
N THR A 33 9.33 3.48 5.67
CA THR A 33 9.66 4.18 4.42
C THR A 33 8.79 3.71 3.25
N ASP A 34 8.72 4.49 2.18
CA ASP A 34 7.98 4.12 0.96
C ASP A 34 8.46 2.82 0.34
N VAL A 35 9.76 2.55 0.43
CA VAL A 35 10.38 1.32 -0.10
C VAL A 35 9.88 0.09 0.68
N GLU A 36 9.77 0.18 2.00
CA GLU A 36 9.24 -0.91 2.83
C GLU A 36 7.74 -1.12 2.58
N CYS A 37 7.00 -0.02 2.38
CA CYS A 37 5.59 -0.11 1.99
C CYS A 37 5.43 -0.80 0.64
N ASP A 38 6.25 -0.43 -0.35
CA ASP A 38 6.22 -1.04 -1.69
C ASP A 38 6.59 -2.53 -1.63
N LYS A 39 7.61 -2.92 -0.86
CA LYS A 39 7.92 -4.34 -0.65
C LYS A 39 6.74 -5.09 -0.05
N MET A 40 6.07 -4.51 0.95
CA MET A 40 4.91 -5.12 1.58
C MET A 40 3.77 -5.30 0.56
N ILE A 41 3.46 -4.28 -0.23
CA ILE A 41 2.43 -4.34 -1.28
C ILE A 41 2.78 -5.42 -2.32
N ASP A 42 4.06 -5.59 -2.69
CA ASP A 42 4.48 -6.60 -3.68
C ASP A 42 4.38 -8.04 -3.14
N THR A 43 4.43 -8.22 -1.81
CA THR A 43 4.18 -9.53 -1.19
C THR A 43 2.69 -9.87 -1.07
N MET A 44 1.80 -8.88 -1.23
CA MET A 44 0.36 -9.10 -1.11
C MET A 44 -0.21 -9.70 -2.38
N ALA A 45 -1.22 -10.56 -2.23
CA ALA A 45 -1.96 -11.08 -3.37
C ALA A 45 -2.67 -9.93 -4.12
N PRO A 46 -2.70 -9.95 -5.47
CA PRO A 46 -3.26 -8.87 -6.28
C PRO A 46 -4.74 -8.60 -5.98
N GLU A 47 -5.50 -9.63 -5.60
CA GLU A 47 -6.89 -9.51 -5.16
C GLU A 47 -7.06 -8.70 -3.86
N THR A 48 -6.09 -8.79 -2.94
CA THR A 48 -6.07 -8.04 -1.68
C THR A 48 -5.76 -6.58 -1.98
N VAL A 49 -4.80 -6.32 -2.85
CA VAL A 49 -4.42 -4.96 -3.26
C VAL A 49 -5.58 -4.26 -3.97
N ASP A 50 -6.32 -4.96 -4.85
CA ASP A 50 -7.54 -4.42 -5.48
C ASP A 50 -8.60 -4.03 -4.45
N ARG A 51 -8.83 -4.88 -3.44
CA ARG A 51 -9.77 -4.55 -2.34
C ARG A 51 -9.29 -3.35 -1.54
N MET A 52 -8.00 -3.29 -1.18
CA MET A 52 -7.43 -2.16 -0.44
C MET A 52 -7.59 -0.85 -1.22
N LEU A 53 -7.39 -0.88 -2.55
CA LEU A 53 -7.63 0.27 -3.42
C LEU A 53 -9.09 0.71 -3.44
N ARG A 54 -10.03 -0.23 -3.55
CA ARG A 54 -11.47 0.07 -3.48
C ARG A 54 -11.85 0.72 -2.14
N PHE A 55 -11.36 0.17 -1.03
CA PHE A 55 -11.55 0.75 0.29
C PHE A 55 -10.88 2.13 0.41
N GLY A 56 -9.65 2.28 -0.03
CA GLY A 56 -8.91 3.54 -0.01
C GLY A 56 -9.64 4.66 -0.73
N ARG A 57 -10.17 4.40 -1.93
CA ARG A 57 -10.97 5.37 -2.69
C ARG A 57 -12.28 5.76 -2.00
N GLN A 58 -12.85 4.89 -1.18
CA GLN A 58 -14.11 5.14 -0.49
C GLN A 58 -13.93 5.87 0.85
N TYR A 59 -12.78 5.73 1.51
CA TYR A 59 -12.54 6.25 2.87
C TYR A 59 -11.43 7.32 2.97
N CYS A 60 -10.57 7.47 1.96
CA CYS A 60 -9.54 8.51 1.90
C CYS A 60 -9.82 9.59 0.83
N GLY A 61 -11.04 9.61 0.28
CA GLY A 61 -11.54 10.65 -0.63
C GLY A 61 -12.30 11.74 0.10
#